data_AF-B5EET7-F1
#
_entry.id   AF-B5EET7-F1
#
_cell.length_a   1.000
_cell.length_b   1.000
_cell.length_c   1.000
_cell.angle_alpha   90.00
_cell.angle_beta   90.00
_cell.angle_gamma   90.00
#
_symmetry.space_group_name_H-M   'P 1'
#
loop_
_entity.id
_entity.type
_entity.pdbx_description
1 polymer ?
#
loop_
_entity_poly.entity_id
_entity_poly.type
_entity_poly.pdbx_seq_one_letter_code
_entity_poly.pdbx_strand_id
1 'polypeptide(L)'
;MKALATKLAVFTAVTLISALPVLAGENGMGMSSGDNYQKDECLLVAQTCRDSVDTIQQRIDRLSKEIGKGTSVYNGDELKRLNSQLQDATRTLEMLISNGA
;
A
#
# COMPACT_ATOMS: atom_id res chain seq x y z
N MET A 1 -48.04 -45.69 -1.70
CA MET A 1 -46.58 -45.89 -1.58
C MET A 1 -46.04 -44.87 -0.59
N LYS A 2 -45.45 -45.38 0.51
CA LYS A 2 -44.36 -44.80 1.33
C LYS A 2 -44.53 -43.31 1.72
N ALA A 3 -45.19 -42.98 2.82
CA ALA A 3 -44.69 -43.01 4.20
C ALA A 3 -43.44 -42.11 4.45
N LEU A 4 -43.69 -41.06 5.25
CA LEU A 4 -42.91 -40.61 6.39
C LEU A 4 -41.55 -39.91 6.15
N ALA A 5 -41.63 -38.58 6.28
CA ALA A 5 -40.89 -37.77 7.25
C ALA A 5 -39.35 -37.90 7.29
N THR A 6 -38.66 -36.87 6.82
CA THR A 6 -37.35 -36.40 7.35
C THR A 6 -37.21 -34.93 6.91
N LYS A 7 -37.72 -33.97 7.68
CA LYS A 7 -36.92 -33.12 8.58
C LYS A 7 -35.62 -32.65 7.93
N LEU A 8 -35.56 -31.39 7.50
CA LEU A 8 -34.54 -30.42 7.96
C LEU A 8 -34.79 -29.07 7.32
N ALA A 9 -35.31 -28.16 8.13
CA ALA A 9 -35.26 -26.72 7.91
C ALA A 9 -33.79 -26.30 7.81
N VAL A 10 -33.38 -25.73 6.69
CA VAL A 10 -32.08 -25.05 6.58
C VAL A 10 -32.35 -23.57 6.81
N PHE A 11 -31.96 -23.11 7.99
CA PHE A 11 -32.00 -21.73 8.42
C PHE A 11 -31.06 -20.88 7.54
N THR A 12 -31.58 -19.70 7.19
CA THR A 12 -30.91 -18.59 6.53
C THR A 12 -29.71 -18.08 7.33
N ALA A 13 -28.52 -18.07 6.73
CA ALA A 13 -27.40 -17.24 7.18
C ALA A 13 -26.91 -16.42 5.99
N VAL A 14 -27.46 -15.22 5.86
CA VAL A 14 -26.91 -14.14 5.04
C VAL A 14 -25.61 -13.71 5.70
N THR A 15 -24.47 -14.19 5.21
CA THR A 15 -23.18 -13.58 5.50
C THR A 15 -22.84 -12.67 4.32
N LEU A 16 -23.00 -11.36 4.54
CA LEU A 16 -22.48 -10.33 3.65
C LEU A 16 -20.95 -10.48 3.62
N ILE A 17 -20.43 -11.04 2.55
CA ILE A 17 -19.02 -10.90 2.20
C ILE A 17 -18.85 -9.42 1.84
N SER A 18 -18.31 -8.63 2.76
CA SER A 18 -17.76 -7.33 2.45
C SER A 18 -16.62 -7.54 1.46
N ALA A 19 -16.94 -7.41 0.17
CA ALA A 19 -15.96 -7.34 -0.88
C ALA A 19 -15.11 -6.09 -0.64
N LEU A 20 -13.97 -6.28 0.03
CA LEU A 20 -12.84 -5.37 -0.05
C LEU A 20 -12.43 -5.30 -1.53
N PRO A 21 -12.15 -4.12 -2.10
CA PRO A 21 -11.53 -4.05 -3.41
C PRO A 21 -10.13 -4.64 -3.31
N VAL A 22 -10.04 -5.93 -3.64
CA VAL A 22 -8.82 -6.61 -4.05
C VAL A 22 -8.32 -5.85 -5.27
N LEU A 23 -7.08 -5.36 -5.18
CA LEU A 23 -6.31 -4.82 -6.31
C LEU A 23 -6.42 -5.77 -7.51
N ALA A 24 -7.30 -5.42 -8.45
CA ALA A 24 -7.48 -6.14 -9.69
C ALA A 24 -6.33 -5.79 -10.64
N GLY A 25 -5.29 -6.62 -10.58
CA GLY A 25 -4.47 -6.87 -11.76
C GLY A 25 -5.34 -7.53 -12.84
N GLU A 26 -5.17 -7.04 -14.06
CA GLU A 26 -5.59 -7.58 -15.36
C GLU A 26 -7.07 -7.96 -15.54
N ASN A 27 -7.78 -7.19 -16.40
CA ASN A 27 -8.64 -7.63 -17.51
C ASN A 27 -9.69 -6.54 -17.82
N GLY A 28 -9.54 -5.90 -18.98
CA GLY A 28 -10.33 -4.72 -19.36
C GLY A 28 -11.80 -5.02 -19.62
N MET A 29 -12.68 -4.07 -19.28
CA MET A 29 -14.07 -3.93 -19.74
C MET A 29 -14.52 -2.46 -19.67
N GLY A 30 -14.91 -1.90 -20.82
CA GLY A 30 -16.00 -0.93 -21.01
C GLY A 30 -15.94 0.45 -20.35
N MET A 31 -15.49 1.46 -21.11
CA MET A 31 -15.73 2.87 -20.79
C MET A 31 -17.23 3.19 -20.86
N SER A 32 -17.82 3.62 -19.73
CA SER A 32 -19.16 4.22 -19.66
C SER A 32 -19.03 5.69 -19.26
N SER A 33 -19.89 6.56 -19.76
CA SER A 33 -19.75 8.03 -19.74
C SER A 33 -19.70 8.74 -18.35
N GLY A 34 -19.54 7.99 -17.25
CA GLY A 34 -19.12 8.49 -15.93
C GLY A 34 -17.59 8.42 -15.70
N ASP A 35 -16.84 7.87 -16.65
CA ASP A 35 -15.39 7.63 -16.59
C ASP A 35 -14.52 8.89 -16.48
N ASN A 36 -14.96 10.03 -17.01
CA ASN A 36 -14.13 11.24 -17.00
C ASN A 36 -13.93 11.74 -15.56
N TYR A 37 -14.98 11.70 -14.75
CA TYR A 37 -14.90 12.10 -13.34
C TYR A 37 -13.99 11.16 -12.55
N GLN A 38 -14.07 9.85 -12.75
CA GLN A 38 -13.17 8.89 -12.10
C GLN A 38 -11.71 9.01 -12.56
N LYS A 39 -11.47 9.30 -13.85
CA LYS A 39 -10.12 9.55 -14.38
C LYS A 39 -9.51 10.82 -13.78
N ASP A 40 -10.30 11.88 -13.64
CA ASP A 40 -9.85 13.14 -13.05
C ASP A 40 -9.51 12.98 -11.56
N GLU A 41 -10.30 12.22 -10.80
CA GLU A 41 -10.02 11.90 -9.40
C GLU A 41 -8.74 11.05 -9.25
N CYS A 42 -8.55 10.04 -10.09
CA CYS A 42 -7.31 9.26 -10.10
C CYS A 42 -6.08 10.13 -10.48
N LEU A 43 -6.25 11.06 -11.42
CA LEU A 43 -5.19 11.98 -11.83
C LEU A 43 -4.82 12.95 -10.71
N LEU A 44 -5.81 13.46 -9.98
CA LEU A 44 -5.61 14.37 -8.85
C LEU A 44 -4.84 13.70 -7.71
N VAL A 45 -5.18 12.45 -7.40
CA VAL A 45 -4.44 11.64 -6.40
C VAL A 45 -3.02 11.36 -6.89
N ALA A 46 -2.84 10.97 -8.15
CA ALA A 46 -1.51 10.69 -8.71
C ALA A 46 -0.61 11.95 -8.76
N GLN A 47 -1.19 13.10 -9.07
CA GLN A 47 -0.48 14.39 -9.08
C GLN A 47 -0.04 14.79 -7.67
N THR A 48 -0.94 14.62 -6.70
CA THR A 48 -0.62 14.84 -5.28
C THR A 48 0.49 13.89 -4.81
N CYS A 49 0.43 12.61 -5.17
CA CYS A 49 1.49 11.64 -4.86
C CYS A 49 2.83 12.03 -5.48
N ARG A 50 2.84 12.50 -6.73
CA ARG A 50 4.09 12.90 -7.42
C ARG A 50 4.83 14.01 -6.70
N ASP A 51 4.09 14.98 -6.18
CA ASP A 51 4.66 16.18 -5.55
C ASP A 51 4.86 16.01 -4.03
N SER A 52 4.35 14.92 -3.43
CA SER A 52 4.45 14.62 -1.99
C SER A 52 5.38 13.47 -1.62
N VAL A 53 5.93 12.76 -2.62
CA VAL A 53 6.93 11.71 -2.36
C VAL A 53 8.32 12.32 -2.25
N ASP A 54 8.98 12.11 -1.11
CA ASP A 54 10.41 12.40 -0.97
C ASP A 54 11.20 11.59 -2.01
N THR A 55 12.19 12.23 -2.63
CA THR A 55 13.22 11.50 -3.38
C THR A 55 14.01 10.59 -2.43
N ILE A 56 14.63 9.54 -2.97
CA ILE A 56 15.44 8.61 -2.17
C ILE A 56 16.59 9.32 -1.44
N GLN A 57 17.16 10.37 -2.05
CA GLN A 57 18.21 11.21 -1.46
C GLN A 57 17.68 12.02 -0.26
N GLN A 58 16.52 12.69 -0.43
CA GLN A 58 15.87 13.42 0.66
C GLN A 58 15.50 12.50 1.84
N ARG A 59 15.11 11.25 1.54
CA ARG A 59 14.84 10.24 2.57
C ARG A 59 16.10 9.85 3.34
N ILE A 60 17.23 9.65 2.66
CA ILE A 60 18.53 9.38 3.28
C ILE A 60 18.94 10.54 4.19
N ASP A 61 18.85 11.79 3.71
CA ASP A 61 19.21 12.97 4.50
C ASP A 61 18.34 13.13 5.75
N ARG A 62 17.04 12.88 5.62
CA ARG A 62 16.10 12.92 6.75
C ARG A 62 16.44 11.87 7.80
N LEU A 63 16.67 10.62 7.38
CA LEU A 63 17.04 9.53 8.28
C LEU A 63 18.37 9.82 8.99
N SER A 64 19.37 10.35 8.29
CA SER A 64 20.64 10.75 8.88
C SER A 64 20.46 11.83 9.95
N LYS A 65 19.64 12.86 9.69
CA LYS A 65 19.30 13.90 10.68
C LYS A 65 18.60 13.35 11.91
N GLU A 66 17.62 12.46 11.73
CA GLU A 66 16.90 11.84 12.85
C GLU A 66 17.83 10.95 13.69
N ILE A 67 18.70 10.15 13.06
CA ILE A 67 19.71 9.36 13.75
C ILE A 67 20.68 10.27 14.53
N GLY A 68 21.04 11.43 13.96
CA GLY A 68 21.88 12.43 14.62
C GLY A 68 21.31 13.01 15.92
N LYS A 69 19.98 12.94 16.12
CA LYS A 69 19.35 13.29 17.41
C LYS A 69 19.71 12.28 18.49
N GLY A 70 20.04 11.03 18.12
CA GLY A 70 20.54 10.02 19.03
C GLY A 70 19.60 9.73 20.19
N THR A 71 20.19 9.39 21.34
CA THR A 71 19.44 8.96 22.53
C THR A 71 18.70 10.08 23.26
N SER A 72 18.82 11.33 22.80
CA SER A 72 18.03 12.42 23.37
C SER A 72 16.57 12.39 22.93
N VAL A 73 16.28 11.70 21.82
CA VAL A 73 14.92 11.59 21.25
C VAL A 73 14.49 10.13 21.12
N TYR A 74 15.42 9.23 20.78
CA TYR A 74 15.11 7.85 20.45
C TYR A 74 15.71 6.87 21.46
N ASN A 75 15.05 5.73 21.66
CA ASN A 75 15.65 4.61 22.36
C ASN A 75 16.59 3.80 21.42
N GLY A 76 17.35 2.87 22.00
CA GLY A 76 18.34 2.09 21.24
C GLY A 76 17.74 1.25 20.12
N ASP A 77 16.53 0.70 20.29
CA ASP A 77 15.89 -0.12 19.27
C ASP A 77 15.27 0.73 18.14
N GLU A 78 14.79 1.92 18.46
CA GLU A 78 14.37 2.92 17.48
C GLU A 78 15.55 3.40 16.63
N LEU A 79 16.71 3.67 17.25
CA LEU A 79 17.93 4.03 16.51
C LEU A 79 18.41 2.89 15.61
N LYS A 80 18.31 1.63 16.05
CA LYS A 80 18.59 0.46 15.18
C LYS A 80 17.64 0.40 13.99
N ARG A 81 16.33 0.63 14.20
CA ARG A 81 15.34 0.67 13.13
C ARG A 81 15.62 1.80 12.14
N LEU A 82 15.95 2.99 12.62
CA LEU A 82 16.32 4.13 11.76
C LEU A 82 17.58 3.82 10.94
N ASN A 83 18.60 3.21 11.54
CA ASN A 83 19.80 2.77 10.82
C ASN A 83 19.50 1.70 9.76
N SER A 84 18.63 0.74 10.06
CA SER A 84 18.19 -0.26 9.07
C SER A 84 17.50 0.41 7.89
N GLN A 85 16.60 1.37 8.14
CA GLN A 85 15.92 2.11 7.08
C GLN A 85 16.90 2.95 6.24
N LEU A 86 17.90 3.56 6.86
CA LEU A 86 18.94 4.32 6.16
C LEU A 86 19.74 3.41 5.22
N GLN A 87 20.11 2.22 5.70
CA GLN A 87 20.84 1.23 4.92
C GLN A 87 20.02 0.76 3.71
N ASP A 88 18.74 0.47 3.90
CA ASP A 88 17.86 0.04 2.81
C ASP A 88 17.64 1.13 1.77
N ALA A 89 17.47 2.39 2.20
CA ALA A 89 17.36 3.52 1.30
C ALA A 89 18.64 3.73 0.48
N THR A 90 19.80 3.60 1.12
CA THR A 90 21.12 3.71 0.46
C THR A 90 21.32 2.60 -0.57
N ARG A 91 21.05 1.35 -0.21
CA ARG A 91 21.09 0.21 -1.16
C ARG A 91 20.16 0.42 -2.35
N THR A 92 18.97 0.95 -2.10
CA THR A 92 18.02 1.25 -3.17
C THR A 92 18.59 2.28 -4.13
N LEU A 93 19.20 3.35 -3.62
CA LEU A 93 19.87 4.35 -4.44
C LEU A 93 21.05 3.75 -5.23
N GLU A 94 21.88 2.92 -4.61
CA GLU A 94 22.98 2.21 -5.28
C GLU A 94 22.48 1.32 -6.43
N MET A 95 21.41 0.55 -6.21
CA MET A 95 20.81 -0.28 -7.26
C MET A 95 20.25 0.56 -8.41
N LEU A 96 19.60 1.69 -8.12
CA LEU A 96 19.08 2.60 -9.15
C LEU A 96 20.21 3.20 -9.99
N ILE A 97 21.33 3.56 -9.37
CA ILE A 97 22.52 4.06 -10.06
C ILE A 97 23.16 2.96 -10.90
N SER A 98 23.32 1.75 -10.34
CA SER A 98 23.97 0.63 -11.01
C SER A 98 23.15 0.06 -12.18
N ASN A 99 21.82 0.13 -12.13
CA ASN A 99 20.94 -0.34 -13.20
C ASN A 99 20.71 0.71 -14.31
N GLY A 100 21.10 1.96 -14.07
CA GLY A 100 21.02 3.06 -15.03
C GLY A 100 22.33 3.39 -15.74
N ALA A 101 23.41 2.64 -15.46
CA ALA A 101 24.75 2.80 -16.03
C ALA A 101 25.02 1.81 -17.16
#